data_AF-A0A7W6X4F6-F1
#
_entry.id   AF-A0A7W6X4F6-F1
#
_cell.length_a   1.000
_cell.length_b   1.000
_cell.length_c   1.000
_cell.angle_alpha   90.00
_cell.angle_beta   90.00
_cell.angle_gamma   90.00
#
_symmetry.space_group_name_H-M   'P 1'
#
loop_
_entity.id
_entity.type
_entity.pdbx_description
1 polymer ?
#
loop_
_entity_poly.entity_id
_entity_poly.type
_entity_poly.pdbx_seq_one_letter_code
_entity_poly.pdbx_strand_id
1 'polypeptide(L)'
;MQALQIAEGPAHAEIIVDHRGPVLVDFGARLQGAMSARARTMALGHNHLTLTTWRYADPNGFGEYMRLRGPYKRNAHALGVSLISDTAGVVTGYPGLETIQKLPSFADAIASFPIGKKLVPRVDLASTPGIVCLVNGDMTQLEDDDRKLRARRMDQVLELVTRDSECCGLKQR
;
A
#
# COMPACT_ATOMS: atom_id res chain seq x y z
N MET A 1 -16.64 -5.98 -16.70
CA MET A 1 -17.19 -7.22 -16.10
C MET A 1 -17.88 -8.06 -17.16
N GLN A 2 -19.05 -7.67 -17.69
CA GLN A 2 -19.77 -8.42 -18.74
C GLN A 2 -18.92 -8.73 -19.99
N ALA A 3 -18.22 -7.73 -20.52
CA ALA A 3 -17.33 -7.91 -21.67
C ALA A 3 -16.17 -8.90 -21.42
N LEU A 4 -15.83 -9.14 -20.14
CA LEU A 4 -14.80 -10.10 -19.73
C LEU A 4 -15.39 -11.41 -19.19
N GLN A 5 -16.72 -11.57 -19.25
CA GLN A 5 -17.45 -12.74 -18.75
C GLN A 5 -17.17 -13.09 -17.28
N ILE A 6 -16.89 -12.08 -16.45
CA ILE A 6 -16.70 -12.25 -15.02
C ILE A 6 -18.04 -12.11 -14.33
N ALA A 7 -18.55 -13.24 -13.82
CA ALA A 7 -19.83 -13.32 -13.13
C ALA A 7 -19.69 -13.00 -11.63
N GLU A 8 -18.66 -13.53 -10.97
CA GLU A 8 -18.52 -13.45 -9.51
C GLU A 8 -17.06 -13.31 -9.08
N GLY A 9 -16.87 -12.85 -7.84
CA GLY A 9 -15.55 -12.72 -7.21
C GLY A 9 -14.99 -11.30 -7.22
N PRO A 10 -13.79 -11.12 -6.62
CA PRO A 10 -13.13 -9.82 -6.58
C PRO A 10 -12.57 -9.45 -7.95
N ALA A 11 -12.51 -8.15 -8.21
CA ALA A 11 -11.86 -7.60 -9.38
C ALA A 11 -11.00 -6.39 -8.99
N HIS A 12 -9.88 -6.24 -9.68
CA HIS A 12 -9.01 -5.08 -9.65
C HIS A 12 -8.94 -4.50 -11.06
N ALA A 13 -9.09 -3.18 -11.17
CA ALA A 13 -9.02 -2.47 -12.44
C ALA A 13 -8.16 -1.23 -12.29
N GLU A 14 -7.35 -0.95 -13.30
CA GLU A 14 -6.54 0.26 -13.41
C GLU A 14 -7.05 1.08 -14.57
N ILE A 15 -7.41 2.33 -14.30
CA ILE A 15 -8.07 3.22 -15.26
C ILE A 15 -7.28 4.52 -15.28
N ILE A 16 -6.90 4.96 -16.48
CA ILE A 16 -6.36 6.30 -16.70
C ILE A 16 -7.50 7.21 -17.14
N VAL A 17 -7.63 8.38 -16.54
CA VAL A 17 -8.63 9.38 -16.91
C VAL A 17 -7.90 10.61 -17.43
N ASP A 18 -8.16 10.98 -18.68
CA ASP A 18 -7.69 12.22 -19.28
C ASP A 18 -8.85 13.05 -19.85
N HIS A 19 -8.55 14.13 -20.57
CA HIS A 19 -9.54 15.03 -21.18
C HIS A 19 -10.46 14.35 -22.20
N ARG A 20 -10.12 13.16 -22.71
CA ARG A 20 -10.93 12.35 -23.65
C ARG A 20 -11.81 11.34 -22.91
N GLY A 21 -11.61 11.16 -21.61
CA GLY A 21 -12.36 10.25 -20.77
C GLY A 21 -11.54 9.10 -20.17
N PRO A 22 -12.21 8.16 -19.48
CA PRO A 22 -11.55 7.02 -18.84
C PRO A 22 -11.17 5.93 -19.84
N VAL A 23 -9.95 5.39 -19.71
CA VAL A 23 -9.43 4.24 -20.45
C VAL A 23 -9.03 3.14 -19.47
N LEU A 24 -9.54 1.93 -19.68
CA LEU A 24 -9.15 0.74 -18.93
C LEU A 24 -7.75 0.28 -19.39
N VAL A 25 -6.80 0.23 -18.47
CA VAL A 25 -5.41 -0.16 -18.73
C VAL A 25 -5.15 -1.60 -18.34
N ASP A 26 -5.61 -1.99 -17.15
CA ASP A 26 -5.48 -3.36 -16.64
C ASP A 26 -6.77 -3.80 -15.95
N PHE A 27 -7.05 -5.09 -16.03
CA PHE A 27 -8.15 -5.74 -15.34
C PHE A 27 -7.77 -7.15 -14.92
N GLY A 28 -7.93 -7.45 -13.63
CA GLY A 28 -7.73 -8.80 -13.09
C GLY A 28 -8.91 -9.25 -12.23
N ALA A 29 -9.34 -10.51 -12.42
CA ALA A 29 -10.30 -11.21 -11.55
C ALA A 29 -9.62 -11.69 -10.26
N ARG A 30 -9.05 -10.74 -9.49
CA ARG A 30 -8.28 -10.99 -8.28
C ARG A 30 -8.39 -9.82 -7.30
N LEU A 31 -7.90 -10.03 -6.08
CA LEU A 31 -7.73 -8.95 -5.11
C LEU A 31 -6.64 -7.96 -5.56
N GLN A 32 -6.75 -6.74 -5.06
CA GLN A 32 -5.71 -5.73 -5.19
C GLN A 32 -4.45 -6.19 -4.42
N GLY A 33 -3.28 -6.01 -5.01
CA GLY A 33 -2.01 -6.18 -4.31
C GLY A 33 -1.72 -5.01 -3.35
N ALA A 34 -0.76 -5.22 -2.44
CA ALA A 34 -0.23 -4.20 -1.53
C ALA A 34 -1.33 -3.36 -0.84
N MET A 35 -2.26 -4.04 -0.18
CA MET A 35 -3.39 -3.42 0.50
C MET A 35 -3.36 -3.72 2.01
N SER A 36 -3.55 -2.69 2.83
CA SER A 36 -3.85 -2.85 4.26
C SER A 36 -5.34 -3.14 4.46
N ALA A 37 -5.65 -4.33 4.97
CA ALA A 37 -7.02 -4.70 5.36
C ALA A 37 -7.55 -3.79 6.48
N ARG A 38 -6.67 -3.38 7.42
CA ARG A 38 -6.99 -2.44 8.50
C ARG A 38 -7.42 -1.08 7.94
N ALA A 39 -6.60 -0.48 7.07
CA ALA A 39 -6.91 0.83 6.50
C ALA A 39 -8.20 0.81 5.67
N ARG A 40 -8.43 -0.23 4.85
CA ARG A 40 -9.70 -0.36 4.10
C ARG A 40 -10.90 -0.51 5.04
N THR A 41 -10.77 -1.28 6.11
CA THR A 41 -11.86 -1.47 7.08
C THR A 41 -12.17 -0.17 7.81
N MET A 42 -11.18 0.63 8.19
CA MET A 42 -11.42 1.96 8.77
C MET A 42 -12.15 2.89 7.77
N ALA A 43 -11.75 2.85 6.50
CA ALA A 43 -12.30 3.73 5.47
C ALA A 43 -13.73 3.36 5.03
N LEU A 44 -14.09 2.07 5.03
CA LEU A 44 -15.32 1.55 4.41
C LEU A 44 -16.20 0.73 5.36
N GLY A 45 -15.71 0.40 6.57
CA GLY A 45 -16.34 -0.54 7.50
C GLY A 45 -16.13 -2.02 7.15
N HIS A 46 -15.51 -2.32 6.01
CA HIS A 46 -15.19 -3.67 5.54
C HIS A 46 -13.95 -3.62 4.63
N ASN A 47 -13.42 -4.78 4.26
CA ASN A 47 -12.33 -4.89 3.29
C ASN A 47 -12.61 -6.02 2.30
N HIS A 48 -12.01 -5.96 1.11
CA HIS A 48 -12.29 -6.93 0.06
C HIS A 48 -11.79 -8.34 0.38
N LEU A 49 -10.78 -8.50 1.24
CA LEU A 49 -10.29 -9.82 1.65
C LEU A 49 -11.38 -10.55 2.43
N THR A 50 -11.89 -9.95 3.51
CA THR A 50 -12.93 -10.56 4.35
C THR A 50 -14.23 -10.75 3.59
N LEU A 51 -14.62 -9.78 2.75
CA LEU A 51 -15.80 -9.90 1.91
C LEU A 51 -15.69 -11.02 0.87
N THR A 52 -14.51 -11.19 0.27
CA THR A 52 -14.28 -12.28 -0.69
C THR A 52 -14.35 -13.63 0.02
N THR A 53 -13.68 -13.79 1.15
CA THR A 53 -13.74 -15.02 1.95
C THR A 53 -15.17 -15.32 2.37
N TRP A 54 -15.92 -14.33 2.85
CA TRP A 54 -17.31 -14.50 3.24
C TRP A 54 -18.19 -14.91 2.06
N ARG A 55 -18.06 -14.26 0.90
CA ARG A 55 -18.82 -14.64 -0.31
C ARG A 55 -18.67 -16.12 -0.66
N TYR A 56 -17.48 -16.69 -0.49
CA TYR A 56 -17.23 -18.10 -0.76
C TYR A 56 -17.64 -19.04 0.38
N ALA A 57 -17.50 -18.61 1.63
CA ALA A 57 -17.84 -19.42 2.80
C ALA A 57 -19.36 -19.48 3.07
N ASP A 58 -20.08 -18.37 2.85
CA ASP A 58 -21.51 -18.24 3.07
C ASP A 58 -22.12 -17.24 2.05
N PRO A 59 -22.48 -17.74 0.85
CA PRO A 59 -23.14 -16.97 -0.19
C PRO A 59 -24.40 -16.21 0.25
N ASN A 60 -25.23 -16.85 1.07
CA ASN A 60 -26.55 -16.34 1.44
C ASN A 60 -26.41 -15.22 2.47
N GLY A 61 -25.62 -15.43 3.53
CA GLY A 61 -25.36 -14.38 4.52
C GLY A 61 -24.60 -13.20 3.94
N PHE A 62 -23.65 -13.43 3.03
CA PHE A 62 -23.01 -12.36 2.27
C PHE A 62 -24.03 -11.55 1.45
N GLY A 63 -24.93 -12.22 0.73
CA GLY A 63 -25.96 -11.58 -0.08
C GLY A 63 -26.89 -10.71 0.76
N GLU A 64 -27.36 -11.22 1.89
CA GLU A 64 -28.21 -10.46 2.82
C GLU A 64 -27.48 -9.27 3.43
N TYR A 65 -26.22 -9.45 3.85
CA TYR A 65 -25.39 -8.34 4.32
C TYR A 65 -25.25 -7.24 3.25
N MET A 66 -24.97 -7.60 1.99
CA MET A 66 -24.84 -6.62 0.91
C MET A 66 -26.15 -5.89 0.61
N ARG A 67 -27.28 -6.58 0.71
CA ARG A 67 -28.62 -5.98 0.57
C ARG A 67 -28.89 -4.95 1.67
N LEU A 68 -28.59 -5.28 2.92
CA LEU A 68 -28.81 -4.42 4.08
C LEU A 68 -27.84 -3.24 4.14
N ARG A 69 -26.58 -3.45 3.74
CA ARG A 69 -25.54 -2.41 3.63
C ARG A 69 -25.97 -1.27 2.70
N GLY A 70 -26.68 -1.57 1.62
CA GLY A 70 -27.05 -0.59 0.61
C GLY A 70 -25.87 -0.14 -0.26
N PRO A 71 -25.96 1.04 -0.90
CA PRO A 71 -24.96 1.51 -1.85
C PRO A 71 -23.60 1.78 -1.21
N TYR A 72 -22.55 1.89 -2.04
CA TYR A 72 -21.22 2.23 -1.58
C TYR A 72 -21.22 3.55 -0.79
N LYS A 73 -20.69 3.49 0.43
CA LYS A 73 -20.50 4.65 1.31
C LYS A 73 -19.10 4.58 1.92
N ARG A 74 -18.44 5.73 1.94
CA ARG A 74 -17.14 5.91 2.60
C ARG A 74 -17.34 6.51 3.98
N ASN A 75 -16.68 5.95 4.99
CA ASN A 75 -16.68 6.44 6.38
C ASN A 75 -15.54 7.43 6.64
N ALA A 76 -14.39 7.22 5.99
CA ALA A 76 -13.21 8.06 6.12
C ALA A 76 -12.38 8.05 4.81
N HIS A 77 -11.55 9.06 4.61
CA HIS A 77 -10.60 9.13 3.51
C HIS A 77 -9.43 8.19 3.77
N ALA A 78 -8.88 7.60 2.73
CA ALA A 78 -7.73 6.70 2.83
C ALA A 78 -6.74 6.93 1.69
N LEU A 79 -5.46 6.89 2.01
CA LEU A 79 -4.36 7.09 1.07
C LEU A 79 -3.23 6.10 1.35
N GLY A 80 -2.73 5.44 0.29
CA GLY A 80 -1.50 4.65 0.35
C GLY A 80 -0.33 5.48 -0.15
N VAL A 81 0.62 5.77 0.72
CA VAL A 81 1.83 6.55 0.41
C VAL A 81 3.00 5.61 0.27
N SER A 82 3.45 5.40 -0.97
CA SER A 82 4.68 4.66 -1.22
C SER A 82 5.87 5.51 -0.83
N LEU A 83 6.72 4.99 0.06
CA LEU A 83 7.95 5.63 0.47
C LEU A 83 8.94 5.70 -0.71
N ILE A 84 9.81 6.70 -0.71
CA ILE A 84 10.81 6.92 -1.76
C ILE A 84 12.18 7.02 -1.09
N SER A 85 13.17 6.36 -1.67
CA SER A 85 14.56 6.46 -1.26
C SER A 85 15.42 6.76 -2.47
N ASP A 86 16.31 7.73 -2.32
CA ASP A 86 17.40 8.07 -3.23
C ASP A 86 18.74 7.52 -2.75
N THR A 87 18.75 6.79 -1.61
CA THR A 87 19.95 6.25 -0.97
C THR A 87 20.09 4.75 -1.19
N ALA A 88 21.31 4.26 -1.05
CA ALA A 88 21.63 2.85 -1.04
C ALA A 88 22.23 2.45 0.31
N GLY A 89 21.99 1.22 0.74
CA GLY A 89 22.58 0.70 1.97
C GLY A 89 21.95 -0.62 2.39
N VAL A 90 22.48 -1.23 3.43
CA VAL A 90 21.85 -2.37 4.08
C VAL A 90 21.01 -1.84 5.25
N VAL A 91 19.73 -2.17 5.28
CA VAL A 91 18.81 -1.77 6.36
C VAL A 91 19.21 -2.47 7.65
N THR A 92 19.51 -1.72 8.72
CA THR A 92 19.83 -2.27 10.04
C THR A 92 18.76 -1.97 11.08
N GLY A 93 17.89 -0.99 10.83
CA GLY A 93 16.82 -0.60 11.75
C GLY A 93 15.83 0.40 11.15
N TYR A 94 14.82 0.77 11.94
CA TYR A 94 13.71 1.66 11.55
C TYR A 94 13.49 2.81 12.56
N PRO A 95 14.53 3.55 12.99
CA PRO A 95 14.42 4.49 14.11
C PRO A 95 13.38 5.60 13.86
N GLY A 96 13.16 6.00 12.61
CA GLY A 96 12.16 7.03 12.28
C GLY A 96 10.74 6.52 12.13
N LEU A 97 10.50 5.20 12.16
CA LEU A 97 9.17 4.63 11.98
C LEU A 97 8.20 5.06 13.09
N GLU A 98 8.68 5.20 14.33
CA GLU A 98 7.86 5.66 15.45
C GLU A 98 7.28 7.06 15.18
N THR A 99 8.05 7.95 14.55
CA THR A 99 7.57 9.30 14.21
C THR A 99 6.52 9.29 13.10
N ILE A 100 6.56 8.30 12.21
CA ILE A 100 5.52 8.07 11.20
C ILE A 100 4.25 7.52 11.85
N GLN A 101 4.39 6.58 12.78
CA GLN A 101 3.27 5.99 13.51
C GLN A 101 2.50 7.00 14.37
N LYS A 102 3.15 8.09 14.77
CA LYS A 102 2.54 9.20 15.53
C LYS A 102 1.77 10.20 14.66
N LEU A 103 1.76 10.07 13.33
CA LEU A 103 0.95 10.94 12.48
C LEU A 103 -0.54 10.74 12.78
N PRO A 104 -1.34 11.82 12.89
CA PRO A 104 -2.77 11.70 13.21
C PRO A 104 -3.55 10.79 12.28
N SER A 105 -3.15 10.73 11.00
CA SER A 105 -3.80 9.88 10.01
C SER A 105 -3.17 8.49 9.87
N PHE A 106 -2.14 8.12 10.65
CA PHE A 106 -1.49 6.82 10.49
C PHE A 106 -2.44 5.67 10.80
N ALA A 107 -2.62 4.75 9.83
CA ALA A 107 -3.47 3.58 10.00
C ALA A 107 -2.66 2.27 10.01
N ASP A 108 -1.67 2.15 9.12
CA ASP A 108 -0.87 0.94 8.95
C ASP A 108 0.42 1.20 8.15
N ALA A 109 1.38 0.28 8.21
CA ALA A 109 2.56 0.26 7.34
C ALA A 109 2.74 -1.17 6.79
N ILE A 110 2.73 -1.28 5.46
CA ILE A 110 2.84 -2.56 4.75
C ILE A 110 4.03 -2.55 3.81
N ALA A 111 4.43 -3.74 3.33
CA ALA A 111 5.54 -3.90 2.39
C ALA A 111 6.87 -3.29 2.88
N SER A 112 7.08 -3.23 4.21
CA SER A 112 8.29 -2.69 4.81
C SER A 112 9.53 -3.49 4.40
N PHE A 113 10.60 -2.78 4.01
CA PHE A 113 11.86 -3.37 3.61
C PHE A 113 12.51 -4.13 4.78
N PRO A 114 12.93 -5.40 4.62
CA PRO A 114 13.45 -6.17 5.74
C PRO A 114 14.84 -5.70 6.19
N ILE A 115 15.12 -5.82 7.49
CA ILE A 115 16.48 -5.72 8.05
C ILE A 115 17.39 -6.74 7.34
N GLY A 116 18.62 -6.32 7.05
CA GLY A 116 19.65 -7.12 6.37
C GLY A 116 19.54 -7.14 4.85
N LYS A 117 18.51 -6.52 4.25
CA LYS A 117 18.38 -6.39 2.80
C LYS A 117 18.99 -5.09 2.29
N LYS A 118 19.51 -5.16 1.06
CA LYS A 118 20.06 -4.00 0.36
C LYS A 118 18.90 -3.16 -0.16
N LEU A 119 18.79 -1.94 0.36
CA LEU A 119 18.02 -0.87 -0.23
C LEU A 119 18.82 -0.28 -1.40
N VAL A 120 18.11 0.00 -2.49
CA VAL A 120 18.63 0.68 -3.68
C VAL A 120 17.78 1.91 -3.96
N PRO A 121 18.33 2.93 -4.62
CA PRO A 121 17.55 4.07 -5.10
C PRO A 121 16.34 3.58 -5.90
N ARG A 122 15.18 4.17 -5.61
CA ARG A 122 13.91 3.73 -6.16
C ARG A 122 13.89 3.93 -7.68
N VAL A 123 13.66 2.85 -8.42
CA VAL A 123 13.45 2.85 -9.87
C VAL A 123 12.06 2.33 -10.26
N ASP A 124 11.39 1.63 -9.35
CA ASP A 124 10.09 0.97 -9.57
C ASP A 124 9.31 0.81 -8.24
N LEU A 125 8.22 0.06 -8.27
CA LEU A 125 7.44 -0.25 -7.06
C LEU A 125 8.14 -1.29 -6.16
N ALA A 126 8.89 -2.23 -6.72
CA ALA A 126 9.56 -3.29 -5.96
C ALA A 126 10.73 -2.77 -5.10
N SER A 127 11.36 -1.67 -5.53
CA SER A 127 12.40 -0.93 -4.82
C SER A 127 11.85 0.08 -3.81
N THR A 128 10.53 0.12 -3.60
CA THR A 128 9.90 0.98 -2.59
C THR A 128 10.22 0.48 -1.17
N PRO A 129 10.76 1.33 -0.27
CA PRO A 129 11.06 0.96 1.13
C PRO A 129 9.86 0.45 1.94
N GLY A 130 8.65 0.83 1.55
CA GLY A 130 7.40 0.45 2.18
C GLY A 130 6.26 1.34 1.76
N ILE A 131 5.05 0.98 2.17
CA ILE A 131 3.83 1.75 1.91
C ILE A 131 3.18 2.08 3.26
N VAL A 132 3.06 3.38 3.54
CA VAL A 132 2.33 3.87 4.70
C VAL A 132 0.88 4.09 4.29
N CYS A 133 -0.05 3.51 5.03
CA CYS A 133 -1.48 3.72 4.81
C CYS A 133 -1.98 4.78 5.80
N LEU A 134 -2.53 5.87 5.26
CA LEU A 134 -3.17 6.93 6.02
C LEU A 134 -4.69 6.79 5.94
N VAL A 135 -5.40 7.03 7.04
CA VAL A 135 -6.86 7.10 7.10
C VAL A 135 -7.28 8.22 8.05
N ASN A 136 -8.16 9.12 7.58
CA ASN A 136 -8.71 10.20 8.40
C ASN A 136 -10.12 10.61 7.92
N GLY A 137 -10.96 11.10 8.83
CA GLY A 137 -12.25 11.69 8.49
C GLY A 137 -12.12 13.08 7.85
N ASP A 138 -11.04 13.80 8.15
CA ASP A 138 -10.70 15.10 7.56
C ASP A 138 -9.67 14.93 6.44
N MET A 139 -10.04 15.38 5.23
CA MET A 139 -9.15 15.35 4.07
C MET A 139 -7.94 16.25 4.24
N THR A 140 -8.09 17.39 4.92
CA THR A 140 -7.00 18.37 5.13
C THR A 140 -5.89 17.75 5.97
N GLN A 141 -6.26 17.07 7.06
CA GLN A 141 -5.32 16.33 7.91
C GLN A 141 -4.64 15.19 7.15
N LEU A 142 -5.36 14.49 6.26
CA LEU A 142 -4.80 13.43 5.42
C LEU A 142 -3.74 13.98 4.44
N GLU A 143 -4.04 15.11 3.78
CA GLU A 143 -3.15 15.79 2.84
C GLU A 143 -1.91 16.37 3.54
N ASP A 144 -2.10 16.93 4.74
CA ASP A 144 -0.99 17.44 5.55
C ASP A 144 -0.03 16.33 5.98
N ASP A 145 -0.56 15.17 6.39
CA ASP A 145 0.27 14.02 6.75
C ASP A 145 0.94 13.36 5.53
N ASP A 146 0.29 13.33 4.36
CA ASP A 146 0.93 12.93 3.09
C ASP A 146 2.11 13.86 2.76
N ARG A 147 1.92 15.18 2.87
CA ARG A 147 2.99 16.16 2.63
C ARG A 147 4.16 15.96 3.59
N LYS A 148 3.89 15.74 4.88
CA LYS A 148 4.92 15.44 5.89
C LYS A 148 5.66 14.14 5.56
N LEU A 149 4.95 13.10 5.11
CA LEU A 149 5.59 11.83 4.71
C LEU A 149 6.49 12.02 3.49
N ARG A 150 6.03 12.73 2.46
CA ARG A 150 6.79 12.96 1.23
C ARG A 150 8.04 13.82 1.43
N ALA A 151 8.04 14.67 2.46
CA ALA A 151 9.20 15.49 2.82
C ALA A 151 10.30 14.73 3.59
N ARG A 152 10.02 13.50 4.07
CA ARG A 152 11.01 12.72 4.84
C ARG A 152 12.04 12.08 3.92
N ARG A 153 13.30 12.22 4.29
CA ARG A 153 14.40 11.46 3.68
C ARG A 153 14.46 10.06 4.28
N MET A 154 14.80 9.06 3.46
CA MET A 154 14.74 7.66 3.91
C MET A 154 15.81 7.34 4.97
N ASP A 155 16.93 8.04 5.00
CA ASP A 155 17.95 7.95 6.06
C ASP A 155 17.48 8.50 7.43
N GLN A 156 16.35 9.22 7.46
CA GLN A 156 15.68 9.61 8.71
C GLN A 156 14.66 8.58 9.18
N VAL A 157 14.27 7.65 8.30
CA VAL A 157 13.26 6.61 8.58
C VAL A 157 13.93 5.26 8.86
N LEU A 158 14.92 4.92 8.04
CA LEU A 158 15.70 3.69 8.08
C LEU A 158 17.12 4.00 8.54
N GLU A 159 17.66 3.10 9.34
CA GLU A 159 19.09 3.07 9.59
C GLU A 159 19.75 2.24 8.47
N LEU A 160 20.77 2.82 7.83
CA LEU A 160 21.46 2.25 6.67
C LEU A 160 22.96 2.19 6.93
N VAL A 161 23.56 1.04 6.61
CA VAL A 161 25.02 0.89 6.60
C VAL A 161 25.48 0.69 5.15
N THR A 162 26.50 1.44 4.73
CA THR A 162 27.21 1.18 3.47
C THR A 162 28.06 -0.06 3.64
N ARG A 163 27.81 -1.11 2.85
CA ARG A 163 28.81 -2.16 2.69
C ARG A 163 29.89 -1.62 1.78
N ASP A 164 30.99 -1.18 2.38
CA ASP A 164 32.22 -1.00 1.63
C ASP A 164 32.68 -2.36 1.10
N SER A 165 33.22 -2.33 -0.11
CA SER A 165 33.57 -3.49 -0.93
C SER A 165 34.65 -4.36 -0.26
N GLU A 166 34.28 -5.52 0.27
CA GLU A 166 35.16 -6.68 0.44
C GLU A 166 34.50 -7.85 -0.34
N CYS A 167 35.04 -8.42 -1.41
CA CYS A 167 36.42 -8.81 -1.64
C CYS A 167 36.92 -8.46 -3.05
N CYS A 168 37.89 -7.54 -3.13
CA CYS A 168 38.97 -7.67 -4.11
C CYS A 168 40.07 -8.47 -3.42
N GLY A 169 40.19 -9.77 -3.73
CA GLY A 169 41.30 -10.57 -3.18
C GLY A 169 41.09 -12.08 -3.10
N LEU A 170 40.88 -12.77 -4.23
CA LEU A 170 41.51 -14.08 -4.37
C LEU A 170 42.44 -14.05 -5.59
N LYS A 171 43.73 -14.06 -5.24
CA LYS A 171 44.87 -14.15 -6.15
C LYS A 171 44.75 -15.39 -7.02
N GLN A 172 45.11 -15.20 -8.29
CA GLN A 172 45.58 -16.25 -9.19
C GLN A 172 46.54 -17.21 -8.47
N ARG A 173 46.25 -18.50 -8.52
CA ARG A 173 47.24 -19.59 -8.62
C ARG A 173 46.64 -20.72 -9.44
#